data_AF-A0A1Q3GYU2-F1
#
_entry.id   AF-A0A1Q3GYU2-F1
#
_cell.length_a   1.000
_cell.length_b   1.000
_cell.length_c   1.000
_cell.angle_alpha   90.00
_cell.angle_beta   90.00
_cell.angle_gamma   90.00
#
_symmetry.space_group_name_H-M   'P 1'
#
loop_
_entity.id
_entity.type
_entity.pdbx_description
1 polymer ?
#
loop_
_entity_poly.entity_id
_entity_poly.type
_entity_poly.pdbx_seq_one_letter_code
_entity_poly.pdbx_strand_id
1 'polypeptide(L)'
;MSDAFHKYYQLCKYSITTLLMMGVLCAASFPERKTQRKARKKTKITVRGTSINIHQAEMMVRYYVQYWELEDLHILVQFTASLPKQYQGYTQYLEHKNLQIRQVTIRISNKISEKQQWLTLAHEMIHVKQFRRGELVYHGRSAYTWKDQYCADVRKIAYKQRGWEKEAYALEGKMLERYQEAQRLVAKR
;
A
#
# COMPACT_ATOMS: atom_id res chain seq x y z
N MET A 1 -3.05 21.57 2.84
CA MET A 1 -3.65 20.33 3.38
C MET A 1 -3.98 19.44 2.20
N SER A 2 -3.36 18.25 2.07
CA SER A 2 -3.45 17.43 0.86
C SER A 2 -4.76 16.64 0.79
N ASP A 3 -5.30 16.46 -0.42
CA ASP A 3 -6.53 15.70 -0.72
C ASP A 3 -6.59 14.29 -0.11
N ALA A 4 -5.43 13.67 0.10
CA ALA A 4 -5.33 12.36 0.76
C ALA A 4 -5.87 12.39 2.20
N PHE A 5 -5.72 13.50 2.92
CA PHE A 5 -6.22 13.69 4.28
C PHE A 5 -7.75 13.76 4.34
N HIS A 6 -8.38 14.46 3.38
CA HIS A 6 -9.84 14.58 3.32
C HIS A 6 -10.52 13.25 2.98
N LYS A 7 -9.91 12.44 2.10
CA LYS A 7 -10.44 11.12 1.74
C LYS A 7 -10.31 10.08 2.86
N TYR A 8 -9.21 10.11 3.64
CA TYR A 8 -9.07 9.26 4.83
C TYR A 8 -10.15 9.58 5.89
N TYR A 9 -10.46 10.86 6.07
CA TYR A 9 -11.50 11.34 6.99
C TYR A 9 -12.93 10.86 6.64
N GLN A 10 -13.28 10.77 5.35
CA GLN A 10 -14.62 10.32 4.93
C GLN A 10 -14.88 8.84 5.32
N LEU A 11 -13.86 7.99 5.39
CA LEU A 11 -14.04 6.57 5.73
C LEU A 11 -14.29 6.32 7.23
N CYS A 12 -13.82 7.20 8.12
CA CYS A 12 -14.14 7.12 9.56
C CYS A 12 -15.58 7.57 9.87
N LYS A 13 -16.29 8.17 8.90
CA LYS A 13 -17.63 8.73 9.10
C LYS A 13 -18.79 7.92 8.54
N TYR A 14 -18.57 6.96 7.64
CA TYR A 14 -19.66 6.16 7.08
C TYR A 14 -19.79 4.80 7.76
N SER A 15 -20.29 4.85 8.99
CA SER A 15 -21.15 3.81 9.57
C SER A 15 -22.37 4.55 10.12
N ILE A 16 -23.55 4.25 9.56
CA ILE A 16 -24.90 4.67 9.95
C ILE A 16 -25.40 6.03 9.37
N THR A 17 -26.39 5.92 8.45
CA THR A 17 -27.39 6.91 7.94
C THR A 17 -26.86 8.20 7.25
N THR A 18 -27.38 8.73 6.14
CA THR A 18 -28.72 8.70 5.52
C THR A 18 -28.62 9.15 4.05
N LEU A 19 -29.59 8.69 3.26
CA LEU A 19 -29.88 9.05 1.87
C LEU A 19 -30.54 10.45 1.77
N LEU A 20 -30.46 11.05 0.58
CA LEU A 20 -31.44 11.95 -0.09
C LEU A 20 -31.16 13.47 -0.21
N MET A 21 -31.18 13.89 -1.49
CA MET A 21 -31.63 15.14 -2.13
C MET A 21 -31.10 16.52 -1.72
N MET A 22 -30.58 17.24 -2.73
CA MET A 22 -31.18 18.47 -3.29
C MET A 22 -30.42 18.87 -4.56
N GLY A 23 -31.16 19.08 -5.66
CA GLY A 23 -30.61 19.60 -6.92
C GLY A 23 -30.73 21.13 -7.00
N VAL A 24 -30.13 21.72 -8.05
CA VAL A 24 -30.70 22.70 -8.99
C VAL A 24 -29.58 23.38 -9.80
N LEU A 25 -29.64 23.14 -11.12
CA LEU A 25 -29.34 23.99 -12.29
C LEU A 25 -28.10 24.90 -12.32
N CYS A 26 -27.20 24.61 -13.28
CA CYS A 26 -26.87 25.58 -14.33
C CYS A 26 -26.31 24.85 -15.56
N ALA A 27 -27.04 24.90 -16.67
CA ALA A 27 -26.66 24.28 -17.94
C ALA A 27 -25.78 25.26 -18.74
N ALA A 28 -24.48 24.99 -18.78
CA ALA A 28 -23.57 25.55 -19.78
C ALA A 28 -23.11 24.41 -20.70
N SER A 29 -23.44 24.56 -21.96
CA SER A 29 -23.21 23.63 -23.07
C SER A 29 -21.71 23.43 -23.32
N PHE A 30 -21.10 22.49 -22.61
CA PHE A 30 -19.82 21.89 -22.99
C PHE A 30 -20.08 20.64 -23.81
N PRO A 31 -19.32 20.37 -24.89
CA PRO A 31 -19.45 19.13 -25.63
C PRO A 31 -19.14 17.98 -24.66
N GLU A 32 -20.14 17.14 -24.39
CA GLU A 32 -20.01 15.91 -23.60
C GLU A 32 -19.00 15.00 -24.30
N ARG A 33 -17.74 15.14 -23.93
CA ARG A 33 -16.77 14.07 -24.11
C ARG A 33 -17.24 12.96 -23.18
N LYS A 34 -17.93 11.96 -23.73
CA LYS A 34 -18.24 10.70 -23.05
C LYS A 34 -16.92 9.96 -22.77
N THR A 35 -16.10 10.47 -21.88
CA THR A 35 -15.10 9.67 -21.18
C THR A 35 -15.88 8.71 -20.30
N GLN A 36 -16.08 7.48 -20.80
CA GLN A 36 -16.44 6.34 -19.97
C GLN A 36 -15.33 6.18 -18.92
N ARG A 37 -15.48 6.85 -17.78
CA ARG A 37 -14.60 6.67 -16.63
C ARG A 37 -14.93 5.28 -16.09
N LYS A 38 -14.21 4.25 -16.56
CA LYS A 38 -14.31 2.89 -16.02
C LYS A 38 -14.31 2.97 -14.49
N ALA A 39 -15.29 2.35 -13.85
CA ALA A 39 -15.40 2.33 -12.39
C ALA A 39 -14.08 1.82 -11.80
N ARG A 40 -13.44 2.62 -10.94
CA ARG A 40 -12.15 2.27 -10.32
C ARG A 40 -12.36 1.04 -9.42
N LYS A 41 -11.66 -0.06 -9.71
CA LYS A 41 -11.69 -1.26 -8.87
C LYS A 41 -11.05 -0.95 -7.52
N LYS A 42 -11.81 -1.12 -6.44
CA LYS A 42 -11.34 -0.89 -5.06
C LYS A 42 -10.30 -1.94 -4.66
N THR A 43 -9.28 -1.51 -3.92
CA THR A 43 -8.28 -2.40 -3.32
C THR A 43 -8.91 -3.21 -2.18
N LYS A 44 -8.74 -4.54 -2.22
CA LYS A 44 -9.16 -5.47 -1.16
C LYS A 44 -7.99 -5.71 -0.22
N ILE A 45 -8.23 -5.61 1.08
CA ILE A 45 -7.22 -5.80 2.12
C ILE A 45 -7.65 -6.96 3.01
N THR A 46 -6.70 -7.80 3.40
CA THR A 46 -6.90 -8.90 4.35
C THR A 46 -5.65 -8.99 5.21
N VAL A 47 -5.83 -8.97 6.53
CA VAL A 47 -4.73 -9.12 7.51
C VAL A 47 -4.98 -10.37 8.33
N ARG A 48 -3.94 -11.18 8.53
CA ARG A 48 -4.01 -12.47 9.26
C ARG A 48 -2.76 -12.69 10.13
N GLY A 49 -2.87 -13.62 11.07
CA GLY A 49 -1.75 -14.12 11.88
C GLY A 49 -1.90 -13.83 13.37
N THR A 50 -0.96 -14.34 14.17
CA THR A 50 -0.90 -14.12 15.60
C THR A 50 -0.01 -12.91 15.89
N SER A 51 -0.61 -11.72 15.88
CA SER A 51 -0.01 -10.47 16.38
C SER A 51 -1.08 -9.66 17.13
N ILE A 52 -0.66 -8.84 18.09
CA ILE A 52 -1.51 -8.21 19.11
C ILE A 52 -2.45 -7.13 18.55
N ASN A 53 -2.22 -6.64 17.31
CA ASN A 53 -3.13 -5.65 16.73
C ASN A 53 -3.33 -5.75 15.21
N ILE A 54 -4.01 -6.82 14.78
CA ILE A 54 -4.45 -7.01 13.38
C ILE A 54 -5.24 -5.80 12.88
N HIS A 55 -6.06 -5.20 13.73
CA HIS A 55 -6.87 -4.03 13.37
C HIS A 55 -6.01 -2.81 13.06
N GLN A 56 -5.02 -2.48 13.90
CA GLN A 56 -4.08 -1.39 13.63
C GLN A 56 -3.24 -1.64 12.36
N ALA A 57 -2.84 -2.89 12.11
CA ALA A 57 -2.16 -3.25 10.87
C ALA A 57 -3.05 -2.98 9.65
N GLU A 58 -4.33 -3.37 9.72
CA GLU A 58 -5.29 -3.09 8.66
C GLU A 58 -5.48 -1.58 8.45
N MET A 59 -5.60 -0.81 9.53
CA MET A 59 -5.72 0.66 9.46
C MET A 59 -4.48 1.32 8.84
N MET A 60 -3.28 0.83 9.15
CA MET A 60 -2.02 1.30 8.56
C MET A 60 -1.95 0.98 7.06
N VAL A 61 -2.33 -0.23 6.65
CA VAL A 61 -2.40 -0.61 5.23
C VAL A 61 -3.42 0.25 4.49
N ARG A 62 -4.61 0.45 5.06
CA ARG A 62 -5.65 1.33 4.50
C ARG A 62 -5.15 2.76 4.34
N TYR A 63 -4.46 3.29 5.34
CA TYR A 63 -3.85 4.61 5.29
C TYR A 63 -2.88 4.73 4.11
N TYR A 64 -1.98 3.77 3.91
CA TYR A 64 -1.03 3.83 2.78
C TYR A 64 -1.64 3.61 1.41
N VAL A 65 -2.61 2.69 1.29
CA VAL A 65 -3.41 2.51 0.08
C VAL A 65 -4.08 3.82 -0.31
N GLN A 66 -4.67 4.52 0.66
CA GLN A 66 -5.31 5.81 0.45
C GLN A 66 -4.28 6.91 0.12
N TYR A 67 -3.19 6.98 0.87
CA TYR A 67 -2.16 8.01 0.76
C TYR A 67 -1.47 7.99 -0.61
N TRP A 68 -1.18 6.80 -1.14
CA TRP A 68 -0.55 6.64 -2.46
C TRP A 68 -1.54 6.41 -3.61
N GLU A 69 -2.84 6.44 -3.31
CA GLU A 69 -3.94 6.17 -4.25
C GLU A 69 -3.76 4.83 -4.99
N LEU A 70 -3.46 3.77 -4.23
CA LEU A 70 -3.25 2.43 -4.77
C LEU A 70 -4.60 1.75 -5.06
N GLU A 71 -4.80 1.37 -6.32
CA GLU A 71 -6.07 0.79 -6.80
C GLU A 71 -5.85 -0.56 -7.47
N ASP A 72 -6.92 -1.37 -7.51
CA ASP A 72 -6.95 -2.67 -8.19
C ASP A 72 -5.88 -3.64 -7.67
N LEU A 73 -5.79 -3.76 -6.33
CA LEU A 73 -4.91 -4.67 -5.60
C LEU A 73 -5.70 -5.58 -4.66
N HIS A 74 -5.26 -6.82 -4.51
CA HIS A 74 -5.63 -7.72 -3.42
C HIS A 74 -4.41 -7.87 -2.49
N ILE A 75 -4.42 -7.18 -1.35
CA ILE A 75 -3.31 -7.17 -0.39
C ILE A 75 -3.63 -8.13 0.75
N LEU A 76 -2.79 -9.15 0.92
CA LEU A 76 -2.76 -10.04 2.08
C LEU A 76 -1.54 -9.71 2.93
N VAL A 77 -1.76 -9.34 4.18
CA VAL A 77 -0.69 -9.17 5.19
C VAL A 77 -0.76 -10.32 6.18
N GLN A 78 0.36 -11.00 6.40
CA GLN A 78 0.45 -12.15 7.30
C GLN A 78 1.60 -12.01 8.30
N PHE A 79 1.28 -11.97 9.59
CA PHE A 79 2.25 -12.11 10.67
C PHE A 79 2.52 -13.59 10.94
N THR A 80 3.79 -14.00 10.91
CA THR A 80 4.16 -15.43 10.87
C THR A 80 5.48 -15.70 11.61
N ALA A 81 5.56 -16.85 12.28
CA ALA A 81 6.80 -17.34 12.89
C ALA A 81 7.74 -18.00 11.85
N SER A 82 7.16 -18.39 10.71
CA SER A 82 7.80 -19.14 9.64
C SER A 82 8.36 -18.20 8.56
N LEU A 83 9.44 -17.49 8.91
CA LEU A 83 10.29 -16.76 7.98
C LEU A 83 11.75 -17.21 8.18
N PRO A 84 12.56 -17.29 7.11
CA PRO A 84 13.99 -17.51 7.25
C PRO A 84 14.61 -16.43 8.14
N LYS A 85 15.55 -16.80 9.02
CA LYS A 85 16.12 -15.91 10.06
C LYS A 85 16.67 -14.59 9.52
N GLN A 86 17.10 -14.56 8.27
CA GLN A 86 17.66 -13.37 7.62
C GLN A 86 16.62 -12.31 7.21
N TYR A 87 15.32 -12.61 7.27
CA TYR A 87 14.25 -11.70 6.84
C TYR A 87 13.33 -11.32 8.00
N GLN A 88 13.10 -10.03 8.16
CA GLN A 88 12.08 -9.50 9.07
C GLN A 88 10.71 -9.41 8.40
N GLY A 89 10.70 -9.21 7.07
CA GLY A 89 9.53 -9.29 6.22
C GLY A 89 9.92 -9.47 4.75
N TYR A 90 8.93 -9.68 3.90
CA TYR A 90 9.07 -9.58 2.45
C TYR A 90 7.73 -9.32 1.77
N THR A 91 7.81 -8.75 0.56
CA THR A 91 6.67 -8.51 -0.34
C THR A 91 6.78 -9.39 -1.58
N GLN A 92 5.71 -10.10 -1.88
CA GLN A 92 5.53 -10.81 -3.15
C GLN A 92 4.42 -10.14 -3.95
N TYR A 93 4.75 -9.70 -5.16
CA TYR A 93 3.82 -9.08 -6.09
C TYR A 93 3.58 -10.02 -7.27
N LEU A 94 2.32 -10.33 -7.56
CA LEU A 94 1.92 -11.24 -8.62
C LEU A 94 0.81 -10.61 -9.45
N GLU A 95 1.04 -10.48 -10.76
CA GLU A 95 0.04 -9.98 -11.71
C GLU A 95 -0.41 -11.09 -12.65
N HIS A 96 -1.68 -11.48 -12.52
CA HIS A 96 -2.33 -12.43 -13.42
C HIS A 96 -3.01 -11.66 -14.55
N LYS A 97 -2.28 -11.45 -15.67
CA LYS A 97 -2.76 -10.67 -16.82
C LYS A 97 -4.12 -11.15 -17.35
N ASN A 98 -4.30 -12.47 -17.47
CA ASN A 98 -5.54 -13.07 -17.99
C ASN A 98 -6.75 -12.85 -17.07
N LEU A 99 -6.52 -12.89 -15.75
CA LEU A 99 -7.58 -12.72 -14.75
C LEU A 99 -7.78 -11.25 -14.38
N GLN A 100 -6.90 -10.34 -14.83
CA GLN A 100 -6.89 -8.92 -14.44
C GLN A 100 -6.86 -8.76 -12.91
N ILE A 101 -6.09 -9.62 -12.23
CA ILE A 101 -5.92 -9.63 -10.77
C ILE A 101 -4.45 -9.32 -10.44
N ARG A 102 -4.27 -8.40 -9.51
CA ARG A 102 -2.96 -8.10 -8.90
C ARG A 102 -3.01 -8.48 -7.44
N GLN A 103 -2.26 -9.52 -7.09
CA GLN A 103 -2.15 -10.01 -5.73
C GLN A 103 -0.83 -9.56 -5.11
N VAL A 104 -0.92 -9.11 -3.88
CA VAL A 104 0.22 -8.71 -3.06
C VAL A 104 0.17 -9.51 -1.78
N THR A 105 1.23 -10.25 -1.48
CA THR A 105 1.39 -10.94 -0.22
C THR A 105 2.55 -10.32 0.54
N ILE A 106 2.27 -9.73 1.70
CA ILE A 106 3.25 -9.23 2.65
C ILE A 106 3.34 -10.24 3.79
N ARG A 107 4.55 -10.67 4.13
CA ARG A 107 4.79 -11.50 5.32
C ARG A 107 5.73 -10.79 6.26
N ILE A 108 5.41 -10.77 7.54
CA ILE A 108 6.19 -10.12 8.59
C ILE A 108 6.42 -11.12 9.72
N SER A 109 7.63 -11.11 10.28
CA SER A 109 7.98 -11.98 11.39
C SER A 109 7.23 -11.57 12.64
N ASN A 110 6.53 -12.50 13.29
CA ASN A 110 5.94 -12.25 14.61
C ASN A 110 6.95 -12.45 15.76
N LYS A 111 8.21 -12.76 15.45
CA LYS A 111 9.31 -12.94 16.42
C LYS A 111 10.08 -11.66 16.72
N ILE A 112 9.79 -10.56 16.01
CA ILE A 112 10.39 -9.25 16.24
C ILE A 112 9.48 -8.39 17.09
N SER A 113 10.04 -7.35 17.72
CA SER A 113 9.27 -6.42 18.55
C SER A 113 8.16 -5.73 17.75
N GLU A 114 7.09 -5.33 18.43
CA GLU A 114 5.95 -4.66 17.79
C GLU A 114 6.36 -3.40 17.02
N LYS A 115 7.24 -2.57 17.60
CA LYS A 115 7.83 -1.40 16.93
C LYS A 115 8.51 -1.80 15.61
N GLN A 116 9.27 -2.90 15.61
CA GLN A 116 9.92 -3.38 14.40
C GLN A 116 8.91 -3.93 13.40
N GLN A 117 7.85 -4.60 13.84
CA GLN A 117 6.75 -5.04 12.97
C GLN A 117 6.10 -3.85 12.24
N TRP A 118 5.87 -2.72 12.93
CA TRP A 118 5.34 -1.51 12.32
C TRP A 118 6.28 -0.90 11.29
N LEU A 119 7.58 -0.79 11.60
CA LEU A 119 8.58 -0.31 10.64
C LEU A 119 8.67 -1.24 9.42
N THR A 120 8.70 -2.55 9.63
CA THR A 120 8.70 -3.54 8.55
C THR A 120 7.43 -3.43 7.71
N LEU A 121 6.24 -3.25 8.31
CA LEU A 121 5.01 -3.06 7.52
C LEU A 121 5.07 -1.79 6.65
N ALA A 122 5.64 -0.70 7.17
CA ALA A 122 5.87 0.51 6.37
C ALA A 122 6.85 0.25 5.20
N HIS A 123 7.94 -0.45 5.46
CA HIS A 123 8.93 -0.87 4.46
C HIS A 123 8.28 -1.68 3.33
N GLU A 124 7.56 -2.74 3.69
CA GLU A 124 6.90 -3.62 2.71
C GLU A 124 5.83 -2.86 1.90
N MET A 125 5.10 -1.94 2.53
CA MET A 125 4.12 -1.10 1.82
C MET A 125 4.77 -0.12 0.83
N ILE A 126 6.02 0.29 1.03
CA ILE A 126 6.78 1.04 0.02
C ILE A 126 7.06 0.15 -1.20
N HIS A 127 7.41 -1.13 -1.02
CA HIS A 127 7.54 -2.07 -2.13
C HIS A 127 6.22 -2.27 -2.87
N VAL A 128 5.09 -2.37 -2.16
CA VAL A 128 3.77 -2.42 -2.81
C VAL A 128 3.55 -1.21 -3.72
N LYS A 129 3.86 -0.01 -3.24
CA LYS A 129 3.80 1.22 -4.04
C LYS A 129 4.73 1.16 -5.25
N GLN A 130 5.98 0.72 -5.06
CA GLN A 130 6.98 0.64 -6.13
C GLN A 130 6.54 -0.30 -7.24
N PHE A 131 6.08 -1.51 -6.90
CA PHE A 131 5.52 -2.46 -7.87
C PHE A 131 4.27 -1.92 -8.55
N ARG A 132 3.32 -1.38 -7.78
CA ARG A 132 2.04 -0.94 -8.32
C ARG A 132 2.18 0.22 -9.32
N ARG A 133 3.16 1.10 -9.10
CA ARG A 133 3.47 2.24 -9.99
C ARG A 133 4.38 1.89 -11.15
N GLY A 134 4.87 0.65 -11.24
CA GLY A 134 5.85 0.24 -12.25
C GLY A 134 7.26 0.82 -12.02
N GLU A 135 7.52 1.39 -10.85
CA GLU A 135 8.86 1.88 -10.49
C GLU A 135 9.82 0.73 -10.21
N LEU A 136 9.30 -0.42 -9.77
CA LEU A 136 10.03 -1.66 -9.60
C LEU A 136 9.31 -2.76 -10.39
N VAL A 137 10.03 -3.40 -11.31
CA VAL A 137 9.50 -4.49 -12.15
C VAL A 137 10.41 -5.69 -12.02
N TYR A 138 9.83 -6.85 -11.72
CA TYR A 138 10.54 -8.12 -11.69
C TYR A 138 10.42 -8.83 -13.04
N HIS A 139 11.56 -9.19 -13.65
CA HIS A 139 11.61 -9.86 -14.96
C HIS A 139 11.84 -11.38 -14.85
N GLY A 140 11.81 -11.94 -13.64
CA GLY A 140 12.15 -13.34 -13.41
C GLY A 140 13.62 -13.55 -13.06
N ARG A 141 13.93 -14.73 -12.51
CA ARG A 141 15.26 -15.11 -12.02
C ARG A 141 15.80 -14.08 -11.02
N SER A 142 16.74 -13.24 -11.47
CA SER A 142 17.39 -12.18 -10.69
C SER A 142 17.38 -10.84 -11.41
N ALA A 143 16.58 -10.69 -12.46
CA ALA A 143 16.52 -9.47 -13.27
C ALA A 143 15.40 -8.54 -12.77
N TYR A 144 15.71 -7.27 -12.62
CA TYR A 144 14.78 -6.23 -12.17
C TYR A 144 15.00 -4.94 -12.97
N THR A 145 13.93 -4.18 -13.20
CA THR A 145 14.03 -2.77 -13.57
C THR A 145 13.62 -1.93 -12.37
N TRP A 146 14.43 -0.93 -12.02
CA TRP A 146 14.10 0.07 -11.00
C TRP A 146 14.26 1.47 -11.57
N LYS A 147 13.16 2.25 -11.63
CA LYS A 147 13.12 3.60 -12.22
C LYS A 147 13.85 3.68 -13.56
N ASP A 148 13.40 2.83 -14.50
CA ASP A 148 13.95 2.68 -15.85
C ASP A 148 15.39 2.15 -15.96
N GLN A 149 16.03 1.83 -14.82
CA GLN A 149 17.36 1.21 -14.80
C GLN A 149 17.22 -0.31 -14.74
N TYR A 150 17.58 -0.98 -15.83
CA TYR A 150 17.59 -2.44 -15.89
C TYR A 150 18.84 -3.02 -15.22
N CYS A 151 18.63 -4.01 -14.36
CA CYS A 151 19.67 -4.81 -13.74
C CYS A 151 19.43 -6.28 -14.07
N ALA A 152 20.33 -6.87 -14.85
CA ALA A 152 20.21 -8.26 -15.29
C ALA A 152 20.38 -9.29 -14.16
N ASP A 153 21.19 -8.96 -13.14
CA ASP A 153 21.44 -9.84 -12.00
C ASP A 153 21.67 -9.06 -10.70
N VAL A 154 20.60 -8.94 -9.91
CA VAL A 154 20.62 -8.24 -8.62
C VAL A 154 21.38 -8.99 -7.52
N ARG A 155 21.79 -10.24 -7.75
CA ARG A 155 22.58 -11.01 -6.77
C ARG A 155 24.01 -10.48 -6.67
N LYS A 156 24.48 -9.77 -7.70
CA LYS A 156 25.78 -9.07 -7.72
C LYS A 156 25.76 -7.78 -6.89
N ILE A 157 24.59 -7.30 -6.48
CA ILE A 157 24.42 -6.09 -5.69
C ILE A 157 23.95 -6.50 -4.29
N ALA A 158 24.71 -6.10 -3.27
CA ALA A 158 24.34 -6.32 -1.88
C ALA A 158 22.91 -5.81 -1.63
N TYR A 159 22.11 -6.57 -0.87
CA TYR A 159 20.68 -6.31 -0.67
C TYR A 159 20.38 -4.84 -0.34
N LYS A 160 20.98 -4.31 0.73
CA LYS A 160 20.81 -2.92 1.18
C LYS A 160 21.35 -1.86 0.21
N GLN A 161 22.12 -2.26 -0.81
CA GLN A 161 22.67 -1.36 -1.82
C GLN A 161 21.80 -1.27 -3.08
N ARG A 162 20.77 -2.12 -3.20
CA ARG A 162 19.80 -2.05 -4.31
C ARG A 162 18.97 -0.77 -4.19
N GLY A 163 18.73 -0.10 -5.32
CA GLY A 163 18.11 1.22 -5.32
C GLY A 163 16.73 1.29 -4.64
N TRP A 164 15.89 0.29 -4.87
CA TRP A 164 14.56 0.20 -4.24
C TRP A 164 14.64 -0.04 -2.73
N GLU A 165 15.61 -0.83 -2.26
CA GLU A 165 15.87 -1.05 -0.83
C GLU A 165 16.36 0.24 -0.16
N LYS A 166 17.29 0.96 -0.80
CA LYS A 166 17.76 2.27 -0.30
C LYS A 166 16.60 3.25 -0.13
N GLU A 167 15.70 3.31 -1.12
CA GLU A 167 14.49 4.14 -1.03
C GLU A 167 13.57 3.67 0.10
N ALA A 168 13.33 2.37 0.23
CA ALA A 168 12.46 1.81 1.26
C ALA A 168 12.98 2.13 2.67
N TYR A 169 14.26 1.87 2.95
CA TYR A 169 14.88 2.21 4.24
C TYR A 169 14.87 3.71 4.53
N ALA A 170 15.03 4.57 3.51
CA ALA A 170 14.99 6.02 3.70
C ALA A 170 13.59 6.56 4.02
N LEU A 171 12.53 5.83 3.66
CA LEU A 171 11.14 6.26 3.78
C LEU A 171 10.35 5.56 4.91
N GLU A 172 10.72 4.35 5.33
CA GLU A 172 9.94 3.54 6.28
C GLU A 172 9.62 4.30 7.59
N GLY A 173 10.62 4.96 8.18
CA GLY A 173 10.44 5.74 9.42
C GLY A 173 9.53 6.95 9.21
N LYS A 174 9.75 7.71 8.13
CA LYS A 174 8.94 8.89 7.78
C LYS A 174 7.47 8.50 7.51
N MET A 175 7.25 7.35 6.88
CA MET A 175 5.90 6.87 6.59
C MET A 175 5.20 6.34 7.83
N LEU A 176 5.93 5.74 8.78
CA LEU A 176 5.38 5.34 10.07
C LEU A 176 4.99 6.58 10.91
N GLU A 177 5.86 7.59 10.99
CA GLU A 177 5.56 8.85 11.68
C GLU A 177 4.32 9.56 11.11
N ARG A 178 4.20 9.61 9.78
CA ARG A 178 3.01 10.17 9.11
C ARG A 178 1.73 9.44 9.48
N TYR A 179 1.76 8.11 9.56
CA TYR A 179 0.61 7.32 9.99
C TYR A 179 0.26 7.62 11.46
N GLN A 180 1.25 7.64 12.35
CA GLN A 180 1.05 7.95 13.77
C GLN A 180 0.46 9.34 13.98
N GLU A 181 0.94 10.34 13.23
CA GLU A 181 0.38 11.70 13.27
C GLU A 181 -1.08 11.72 12.82
N ALA A 182 -1.41 11.02 11.72
CA ALA A 182 -2.79 10.89 11.27
C ALA A 182 -3.70 10.25 12.34
N GLN A 183 -3.24 9.24 13.06
CA GLN A 183 -3.98 8.65 14.18
C GLN A 183 -4.19 9.64 15.33
N ARG A 184 -3.14 10.40 15.71
CA ARG A 184 -3.25 11.41 16.78
C ARG A 184 -4.26 12.50 16.45
N LEU A 185 -4.32 12.95 15.20
CA LEU A 185 -5.29 13.96 14.76
C LEU A 185 -6.73 13.45 14.77
N VAL A 186 -6.95 12.15 14.55
CA VAL A 186 -8.27 11.53 14.69
C VAL A 186 -8.67 11.42 16.17
N ALA A 187 -7.74 11.02 17.05
CA ALA A 187 -8.03 10.81 18.47
C ALA A 187 -8.28 12.10 19.27
N LYS A 188 -7.84 13.26 18.76
CA LYS A 188 -8.05 14.58 19.39
C LYS A 188 -9.42 15.21 19.07
N ARG A 189 -10.25 14.54 18.26
CA ARG A 189 -11.57 15.01 17.84
C ARG A 189 -12.65 14.19 18.53
#